data_AF-A0A923NJE3-F1
#
_entry.id   AF-A0A923NJE3-F1
#
_cell.length_a   1.000
_cell.length_b   1.000
_cell.length_c   1.000
_cell.angle_alpha   90.00
_cell.angle_beta   90.00
_cell.angle_gamma   90.00
#
_symmetry.space_group_name_H-M   'P 1'
#
loop_
_entity.id
_entity.type
_entity.pdbx_description
1 polymer ?
#
loop_
_entity_poly.entity_id
_entity_poly.type
_entity_poly.pdbx_seq_one_letter_code
_entity_poly.pdbx_strand_id
1 'polypeptide(L)'
;MKRAIWIACASMLFFVSTTAVCFAAGSIQASINSLNTLITGVVKGVGGICIILGILQFGISVKSHDAAQRSTGLLAIAGGLVIFFAPEILAEIS
;
A
#
# COMPACT_ATOMS: atom_id res chain seq x y z
N MET A 1 32.62 37.60 28.00
CA MET A 1 32.99 36.89 26.75
C MET A 1 32.83 35.36 26.86
N LYS A 2 33.42 34.67 27.83
CA LYS A 2 33.32 33.20 27.98
C LYS A 2 31.88 32.67 28.04
N ARG A 3 30.98 33.34 28.79
CA ARG A 3 29.56 32.96 28.90
C ARG A 3 28.79 33.03 27.58
N ALA A 4 29.08 34.02 26.73
CA ALA A 4 28.44 34.16 25.42
C ALA A 4 28.88 33.04 24.45
N ILE A 5 30.14 32.61 24.53
CA ILE A 5 30.68 31.48 23.76
C ILE A 5 29.99 30.17 24.17
N TRP A 6 29.81 29.93 25.47
CA TRP A 6 29.09 28.74 25.96
C TRP A 6 27.63 28.69 25.50
N ILE A 7 26.93 29.83 25.52
CA ILE A 7 25.53 29.92 25.07
C ILE A 7 25.44 29.71 23.55
N ALA A 8 26.35 30.30 22.77
CA ALA A 8 26.40 30.09 21.33
C ALA A 8 26.66 28.61 20.97
N CYS A 9 27.64 27.96 21.61
CA CYS A 9 27.92 26.54 21.40
C CYS A 9 26.74 25.63 21.80
N ALA A 10 26.04 25.93 22.90
CA ALA A 10 24.87 25.17 23.33
C ALA A 10 23.70 25.29 22.34
N SER A 11 23.46 26.48 21.79
CA SER A 11 22.43 26.68 20.76
C SER A 11 22.73 25.90 19.49
N MET A 12 24.00 25.91 19.04
CA MET A 12 24.44 25.21 17.84
C MET A 12 24.30 23.69 17.99
N LEU A 13 24.64 23.15 19.17
CA LEU A 13 24.42 21.73 19.49
C LEU A 13 22.92 21.35 19.48
N PHE A 14 22.05 22.20 20.02
CA PHE A 14 20.61 21.96 19.99
C PHE A 14 20.07 21.89 18.56
N PHE A 15 20.45 22.84 17.71
CA PHE A 15 20.05 22.85 16.30
C PHE A 15 20.53 21.61 15.54
N VAL A 16 21.80 21.21 15.72
CA VAL A 16 22.36 20.00 15.09
C VAL A 16 21.62 18.74 15.54
N SER A 17 21.28 18.63 16.84
CA SER A 17 20.55 17.50 17.41
C SER A 17 19.15 17.36 16.81
N THR A 18 18.41 18.47 16.68
CA THR A 18 17.07 18.46 16.08
C THR A 18 17.12 18.16 14.57
N THR A 19 18.14 18.65 13.86
CA THR A 19 18.31 18.34 12.43
C THR A 19 18.71 16.89 12.16
N ALA A 20 19.47 16.25 13.07
CA ALA A 20 19.78 14.82 12.95
C ALA A 20 18.53 13.95 13.09
N VAL A 21 17.63 14.31 14.02
CA VAL A 21 16.34 13.63 14.20
C VAL A 21 15.43 13.83 12.99
N CYS A 22 15.40 15.03 12.38
CA CYS A 22 14.57 15.25 11.19
C CYS A 22 15.10 14.52 9.94
N PHE A 23 16.42 14.38 9.79
CA PHE A 23 17.01 13.60 8.69
C PHE A 23 16.75 12.09 8.85
N ALA A 24 16.79 11.56 10.07
CA ALA A 24 16.40 10.19 10.37
C ALA A 24 14.89 9.95 10.20
N ALA A 25 14.05 10.93 10.53
CA ALA A 25 12.61 10.84 10.28
C ALA A 25 12.31 10.73 8.77
N GLY A 26 13.05 11.45 7.93
CA GLY A 26 12.93 11.38 6.48
C GLY A 26 13.27 10.00 5.89
N SER A 27 14.30 9.33 6.40
CA SER A 27 14.69 7.99 5.94
C SER A 27 13.71 6.89 6.38
N ILE A 28 13.14 7.03 7.58
CA ILE A 28 12.10 6.12 8.08
C ILE A 28 10.79 6.31 7.31
N GLN A 29 10.39 7.55 7.03
CA GLN A 29 9.20 7.86 6.23
C GLN A 29 9.32 7.29 4.80
N ALA A 30 10.50 7.41 4.18
CA ALA A 30 10.75 6.84 2.85
C ALA A 30 10.61 5.30 2.83
N SER A 31 11.09 4.63 3.88
CA SER A 31 10.95 3.18 4.03
C SER A 31 9.48 2.78 4.19
N ILE A 32 8.71 3.50 5.01
CA ILE A 32 7.26 3.27 5.19
C ILE A 32 6.50 3.47 3.88
N ASN A 33 6.82 4.51 3.10
CA ASN A 33 6.15 4.78 1.82
C ASN A 33 6.43 3.68 0.78
N SER A 34 7.64 3.12 0.78
CA SER A 34 8.01 2.00 -0.09
C SER A 34 7.27 0.73 0.29
N LEU A 35 7.12 0.47 1.61
CA LEU A 35 6.31 -0.64 2.12
C LEU A 35 4.83 -0.48 1.79
N ASN A 36 4.28 0.74 1.91
CA ASN A 36 2.90 1.02 1.50
C ASN A 36 2.72 0.74 0.01
N THR A 37 3.63 1.26 -0.83
CA THR A 37 3.63 1.00 -2.29
C THR A 37 3.70 -0.50 -2.60
N LEU A 38 4.51 -1.25 -1.86
CA LEU A 38 4.59 -2.70 -1.98
C LEU A 38 3.26 -3.37 -1.62
N ILE A 39 2.66 -3.00 -0.49
CA ILE A 39 1.38 -3.58 -0.03
C ILE A 39 0.26 -3.26 -1.03
N THR A 40 0.14 -2.01 -1.47
CA THR A 40 -0.80 -1.59 -2.51
C THR A 40 -0.58 -2.40 -3.79
N GLY A 41 0.67 -2.59 -4.22
CA GLY A 41 1.01 -3.41 -5.38
C GLY A 41 0.62 -4.88 -5.23
N VAL A 42 0.86 -5.48 -4.07
CA VAL A 42 0.48 -6.87 -3.77
C VAL A 42 -1.04 -7.03 -3.75
N VAL A 43 -1.79 -6.11 -3.14
CA VAL A 43 -3.26 -6.16 -3.11
C VAL A 43 -3.85 -6.10 -4.53
N LYS A 44 -3.35 -5.20 -5.38
CA LYS A 44 -3.76 -5.16 -6.80
C LYS A 44 -3.39 -6.45 -7.54
N GLY A 45 -2.20 -6.99 -7.28
CA GLY A 45 -1.75 -8.26 -7.86
C GLY A 45 -2.66 -9.43 -7.48
N VAL A 46 -3.02 -9.55 -6.20
CA VAL A 46 -3.94 -10.59 -5.70
C VAL A 46 -5.35 -10.41 -6.29
N GLY A 47 -5.86 -9.19 -6.37
CA GLY A 47 -7.13 -8.89 -7.02
C GLY A 47 -7.15 -9.35 -8.49
N GLY A 48 -6.07 -9.09 -9.23
CA GLY A 48 -5.91 -9.54 -10.62
C GLY A 48 -5.90 -11.06 -10.77
N ILE A 49 -5.22 -11.77 -9.87
CA ILE A 49 -5.21 -13.25 -9.86
C ILE A 49 -6.62 -13.80 -9.59
N CYS A 50 -7.36 -13.25 -8.62
CA CYS A 50 -8.73 -13.67 -8.33
C CYS A 50 -9.67 -13.47 -9.54
N ILE A 51 -9.51 -12.38 -10.30
CA ILE A 51 -10.27 -12.15 -11.53
C ILE A 51 -9.95 -13.23 -12.57
N ILE A 52 -8.67 -13.52 -12.80
CA ILE A 52 -8.24 -14.56 -13.76
C ILE A 52 -8.80 -15.93 -13.35
N LEU A 53 -8.73 -16.29 -12.07
CA LEU A 53 -9.29 -17.54 -11.55
C LEU A 53 -10.82 -17.59 -11.66
N GLY A 54 -11.51 -16.48 -11.43
CA GLY A 54 -12.95 -16.38 -11.60
C GLY A 54 -13.39 -16.53 -13.06
N ILE A 55 -12.64 -15.93 -14.00
CA ILE A 55 -12.86 -16.10 -15.44
C ILE A 55 -12.64 -17.56 -15.86
N LEU A 56 -11.60 -18.23 -15.34
CA LEU A 56 -11.33 -19.64 -15.63
C LEU A 56 -12.49 -20.54 -15.16
N GLN A 57 -13.02 -20.31 -13.96
CA GLN A 57 -14.18 -21.04 -13.45
C GLN A 57 -15.44 -20.76 -14.27
N PHE A 58 -15.67 -19.50 -14.63
CA PHE A 58 -16.79 -19.11 -15.47
C PHE A 58 -16.69 -19.76 -16.88
N GLY A 59 -15.50 -19.78 -17.49
CA GLY A 59 -15.28 -20.37 -18.81
C GLY A 59 -15.49 -21.88 -18.87
N ILE A 60 -15.14 -22.61 -17.80
CA ILE A 60 -15.46 -24.04 -17.68
C ILE A 60 -16.98 -24.21 -17.54
N SER A 61 -17.62 -23.36 -16.74
CA SER A 61 -19.06 -23.40 -16.51
C SER A 61 -19.93 -23.16 -17.76
N VAL A 62 -19.43 -22.37 -18.71
CA VAL A 62 -20.12 -22.16 -20.00
C VAL A 62 -20.21 -23.49 -20.78
N LYS A 63 -19.19 -24.36 -20.68
CA LYS A 63 -19.17 -25.67 -21.33
C LYS A 63 -20.05 -26.71 -20.63
N SER A 64 -20.18 -26.65 -19.30
CA SER A 64 -20.91 -27.66 -18.51
C SER A 64 -22.43 -27.41 -18.42
N HIS A 65 -22.92 -26.26 -18.87
CA HIS A 65 -24.31 -25.80 -18.66
C HIS A 65 -24.79 -25.74 -17.20
N ASP A 66 -23.86 -25.84 -16.23
CA ASP A 66 -24.16 -25.82 -14.80
C ASP A 66 -24.23 -24.40 -14.26
N ALA A 67 -25.45 -23.95 -13.95
CA ALA A 67 -25.72 -22.61 -13.43
C ALA A 67 -24.94 -22.28 -12.13
N ALA A 68 -24.61 -23.30 -11.32
CA ALA A 68 -23.86 -23.14 -10.07
C ALA A 68 -22.36 -22.81 -10.28
N GLN A 69 -21.75 -23.30 -11.35
CA GLN A 69 -20.37 -22.93 -11.69
C GLN A 69 -20.32 -21.51 -12.29
N ARG A 70 -21.41 -21.04 -12.91
CA ARG A 70 -21.51 -19.68 -13.49
C ARG A 70 -21.59 -18.65 -12.36
N SER A 71 -22.41 -18.91 -11.35
CA SER A 71 -22.54 -18.03 -10.19
C SER A 71 -21.25 -17.98 -9.37
N THR A 72 -20.58 -19.10 -9.16
CA THR A 72 -19.32 -19.15 -8.40
C THR A 72 -18.17 -18.44 -9.14
N GLY A 73 -18.03 -18.67 -10.45
CA GLY A 73 -17.06 -17.95 -11.27
C GLY A 73 -17.33 -16.44 -11.31
N LEU A 74 -18.60 -16.03 -11.41
CA LEU A 74 -18.99 -14.62 -11.41
C LEU A 74 -18.77 -13.94 -10.05
N LEU A 75 -19.07 -14.62 -8.95
CA LEU A 75 -18.80 -14.13 -7.59
C LEU A 75 -17.29 -13.95 -7.35
N ALA A 76 -16.45 -14.86 -7.86
CA ALA A 76 -15.00 -14.73 -7.79
C ALA A 76 -14.47 -13.54 -8.62
N ILE A 77 -15.07 -13.27 -9.79
CA ILE A 77 -14.75 -12.07 -10.59
C ILE A 77 -15.14 -10.80 -9.83
N ALA A 78 -16.36 -10.75 -9.26
CA ALA A 78 -16.82 -9.59 -8.49
C ALA A 78 -15.94 -9.32 -7.26
N GLY A 79 -15.59 -10.37 -6.50
CA GLY A 79 -14.69 -10.27 -5.36
C GLY A 79 -13.27 -9.83 -5.77
N GLY A 80 -12.75 -10.38 -6.87
CA GLY A 80 -11.45 -9.97 -7.41
C GLY A 80 -11.42 -8.52 -7.86
N LEU A 81 -12.52 -8.01 -8.42
CA LEU A 81 -12.66 -6.62 -8.85
C LEU A 81 -12.67 -5.66 -7.65
N VAL A 82 -13.41 -5.99 -6.59
CA VAL A 82 -13.40 -5.21 -5.34
C VAL A 82 -12.00 -5.17 -4.71
N ILE A 83 -11.29 -6.31 -4.66
CA ILE A 83 -9.92 -6.37 -4.12
C ILE A 83 -8.93 -5.57 -5.00
N PHE A 84 -9.09 -5.61 -6.33
CA PHE A 84 -8.23 -4.89 -7.26
C PHE A 84 -8.33 -3.37 -7.11
N PHE A 85 -9.55 -2.87 -6.90
CA PHE A 85 -9.81 -1.44 -6.74
C PHE A 85 -9.74 -0.94 -5.30
N ALA A 86 -9.71 -1.82 -4.29
CA ALA A 86 -9.59 -1.45 -2.88
C ALA A 86 -8.49 -0.38 -2.58
N PRO A 87 -7.26 -0.50 -3.11
CA PRO A 87 -6.24 0.53 -2.89
C PRO A 87 -6.52 1.86 -3.60
N GLU A 88 -7.20 1.87 -4.76
CA GLU A 88 -7.58 3.11 -5.45
C GLU A 88 -8.72 3.82 -4.73
N ILE A 89 -9.70 3.06 -4.23
CA ILE A 89 -10.82 3.58 -3.43
C ILE A 89 -10.30 4.20 -2.12
N LEU A 90 -9.33 3.54 -1.46
CA LEU A 90 -8.73 4.07 -0.23
C LEU A 90 -7.96 5.38 -0.48
N ALA A 91 -7.34 5.53 -1.66
CA ALA A 91 -6.61 6.74 -2.04
C ALA A 91 -7.53 7.90 -2.46
N GLU A 92 -8.72 7.65 -2.98
CA GLU A 92 -9.71 8.70 -3.25
C GLU A 92 -10.41 9.21 -1.98
N ILE A 93 -10.47 8.39 -0.94
CA ILE A 93 -11.17 8.73 0.32
C ILE A 93 -10.23 9.35 1.36
N SER A 94 -8.92 9.04 1.33
CA SER A 94 -7.90 9.54 2.25
C SER A 94 -7.20 10.81 1.76
#